data_AF-A0A2N0NGE2-F1
#
_entry.id   AF-A0A2N0NGE2-F1
#
_cell.length_a   1.000
_cell.length_b   1.000
_cell.length_c   1.000
_cell.angle_alpha   90.00
_cell.angle_beta   90.00
_cell.angle_gamma   90.00
#
_symmetry.space_group_name_H-M   'P 1'
#
loop_
_entity.id
_entity.type
_entity.pdbx_description
1 polymer ?
#
loop_
_entity_poly.entity_id
_entity_poly.type
_entity_poly.pdbx_seq_one_letter_code
_entity_poly.pdbx_strand_id
1 'polypeptide(L)'
;MLREYKYLSGMRASSLCAHAFYISIENFHPIEDIAILKDYFLISALTRDRTLVLTWDIETYNSRGMGEFPLTEYDVNCVFTICMTLHWKDEPKTLKQICLVDVESAPDLQWIMIICGSQINLLKAFALCWEAFAPDIQFGFNGLQYDWPFIMEKAKSMHLVEWMWKRMSGRQDRRETSAMELLWEIRQGRYKVV
;
A
#
# COMPACT_ATOMS: atom_id res chain seq x y z
N MET A 1 -4.20 7.64 28.52
CA MET A 1 -5.69 7.56 28.59
C MET A 1 -6.23 8.86 28.01
N LEU A 2 -7.01 8.80 26.93
CA LEU A 2 -7.55 9.98 26.26
C LEU A 2 -8.65 10.59 27.15
N ARG A 3 -8.43 11.80 27.68
CA ARG A 3 -9.39 12.45 28.60
C ARG A 3 -10.32 13.43 27.91
N GLU A 4 -9.88 14.02 26.80
CA GLU A 4 -10.67 14.97 26.01
C GLU A 4 -10.53 14.65 24.52
N TYR A 5 -11.58 14.08 23.94
CA TYR A 5 -11.64 13.76 22.52
C TYR A 5 -13.05 13.96 21.97
N LYS A 6 -13.13 14.27 20.68
CA LYS A 6 -14.38 14.21 19.91
C LYS A 6 -14.30 13.04 18.95
N TYR A 7 -15.14 12.03 19.18
CA TYR A 7 -15.29 10.92 18.23
C TYR A 7 -15.97 11.41 16.94
N LEU A 8 -15.40 11.03 15.79
CA LEU A 8 -15.94 11.35 14.49
C LEU A 8 -16.74 10.14 13.98
N SER A 9 -18.07 10.21 14.09
CA SER A 9 -18.99 9.19 13.54
C SER A 9 -19.48 9.57 12.14
N GLY A 10 -19.59 8.61 11.22
CA GLY A 10 -20.20 8.77 9.88
C GLY A 10 -19.22 9.10 8.75
N MET A 11 -19.70 9.74 7.65
CA MET A 11 -18.98 10.04 6.39
C MET A 11 -17.68 10.86 6.50
N ARG A 12 -17.22 11.21 7.71
CA ARG A 12 -15.95 11.91 7.95
C ARG A 12 -14.81 10.98 8.39
N ALA A 13 -15.12 9.71 8.69
CA ALA A 13 -14.11 8.68 8.90
C ALA A 13 -13.71 8.08 7.55
N SER A 14 -12.42 7.86 7.34
CA SER A 14 -11.93 7.17 6.14
C SER A 14 -12.54 5.77 6.05
N SER A 15 -12.82 5.29 4.84
CA SER A 15 -13.19 3.88 4.64
C SER A 15 -12.11 2.91 5.13
N LEU A 16 -10.86 3.38 5.29
CA LEU A 16 -9.74 2.59 5.76
C LEU A 16 -9.57 2.59 7.30
N CYS A 17 -10.37 3.35 8.06
CA CYS A 17 -10.30 3.34 9.52
C CYS A 17 -11.67 3.19 10.18
N ALA A 18 -11.79 2.23 11.11
CA ALA A 18 -13.03 2.00 11.85
C ALA A 18 -13.36 3.13 12.84
N HIS A 19 -12.35 3.84 13.32
CA HIS A 19 -12.47 4.88 14.34
C HIS A 19 -11.61 6.09 14.00
N ALA A 20 -12.18 7.28 14.17
CA ALA A 20 -11.47 8.54 14.02
C ALA A 20 -11.81 9.47 15.20
N PHE A 21 -10.80 10.17 15.70
CA PHE A 21 -10.92 11.04 16.87
C PHE A 21 -10.28 12.39 16.57
N TYR A 22 -10.90 13.47 17.03
CA TYR A 22 -10.31 14.80 17.10
C TYR A 22 -9.86 15.06 18.54
N ILE A 23 -8.56 15.29 18.74
CA ILE A 23 -7.90 15.49 20.02
C ILE A 23 -6.98 16.70 19.88
N SER A 24 -6.92 17.55 20.90
CA SER A 24 -5.93 18.64 20.92
C SER A 24 -4.53 18.07 21.17
N ILE A 25 -3.51 18.64 20.54
CA ILE A 25 -2.15 18.09 20.61
C ILE A 25 -1.60 18.09 22.04
N GLU A 26 -2.04 19.04 22.86
CA GLU A 26 -1.71 19.21 24.27
C GLU A 26 -2.19 18.03 25.13
N ASN A 27 -3.21 17.30 24.66
CA ASN A 27 -3.77 16.13 25.34
C ASN A 27 -3.10 14.81 24.91
N PHE A 28 -2.08 14.86 24.03
CA PHE A 28 -1.21 13.71 23.77
C PHE A 28 -0.10 13.66 24.82
N HIS A 29 -0.13 12.62 25.65
CA HIS A 29 0.90 12.36 26.64
C HIS A 29 1.59 11.03 26.34
N PRO A 30 2.94 10.97 26.35
CA PRO A 30 3.65 9.70 26.25
C PRO A 30 3.29 8.81 27.44
N ILE A 31 3.28 7.50 27.22
CA ILE A 31 3.16 6.53 28.30
C ILE A 31 4.57 6.29 28.83
N GLU A 32 4.87 6.82 30.03
CA GLU A 32 6.19 6.67 30.65
C GLU A 32 6.42 5.28 31.24
N ASP A 33 5.37 4.65 31.78
CA ASP A 33 5.42 3.28 32.29
C ASP A 33 4.24 2.47 31.74
N ILE A 34 4.55 1.47 30.91
CA ILE A 34 3.57 0.55 30.32
C ILE A 34 2.87 -0.30 31.39
N ALA A 35 3.47 -0.44 32.58
CA ALA A 35 2.87 -1.19 33.68
C ALA A 35 1.55 -0.58 34.14
N ILE A 36 1.37 0.72 33.99
CA ILE A 36 0.13 1.45 34.31
C ILE A 36 -1.05 0.96 33.44
N LEU A 37 -0.77 0.37 32.27
CA LEU A 37 -1.79 -0.13 31.36
C LEU A 37 -2.18 -1.58 31.60
N LYS A 38 -1.46 -2.32 32.46
CA LYS A 38 -1.67 -3.75 32.74
C LYS A 38 -3.08 -4.07 33.22
N ASP A 39 -3.65 -3.17 34.01
CA ASP A 39 -4.98 -3.34 34.60
C ASP A 39 -6.11 -3.08 33.58
N TYR A 40 -5.79 -2.45 32.46
CA TYR A 40 -6.75 -2.07 31.41
C TYR A 40 -6.61 -2.91 30.14
N PHE A 41 -5.40 -3.38 29.83
CA PHE A 41 -5.08 -4.11 28.61
C PHE A 41 -4.06 -5.23 28.86
N LEU A 42 -4.13 -6.30 28.09
CA LEU A 42 -3.04 -7.28 28.03
C LEU A 42 -1.78 -6.58 27.49
N ILE A 43 -0.70 -6.57 28.27
CA ILE A 43 0.61 -6.00 27.83
C ILE A 43 1.03 -6.58 26.49
N SER A 44 0.79 -7.88 26.29
CA SER A 44 1.16 -8.57 25.06
C SER A 44 0.50 -7.95 23.82
N ALA A 45 -0.73 -7.46 23.94
CA ALA A 45 -1.42 -6.74 22.88
C ALA A 45 -0.85 -5.33 22.61
N LEU A 46 -0.14 -4.75 23.59
CA LEU A 46 0.56 -3.47 23.45
C LEU A 46 1.99 -3.64 22.91
N THR A 47 2.63 -4.78 23.18
CA THR A 47 4.02 -5.07 22.72
C THR A 47 4.09 -5.74 21.35
N ARG A 48 3.04 -6.46 20.95
CA ARG A 48 2.89 -7.11 19.65
C ARG A 48 1.62 -6.59 18.98
N ASP A 49 1.70 -5.35 18.56
CA ASP A 49 0.62 -4.72 17.82
C ASP A 49 0.43 -5.42 16.47
N ARG A 50 -0.80 -5.37 15.97
CA ARG A 50 -1.17 -5.96 14.68
C ARG A 50 -0.82 -5.01 13.53
N THR A 51 0.45 -4.64 13.42
CA THR A 51 0.95 -3.95 12.22
C THR A 51 0.89 -4.91 11.04
N LEU A 52 0.10 -4.56 10.03
CA LEU A 52 -0.02 -5.29 8.78
C LEU A 52 1.07 -4.83 7.80
N VAL A 53 1.89 -5.79 7.39
CA VAL A 53 2.99 -5.57 6.45
C VAL A 53 2.61 -6.16 5.10
N LEU A 54 2.64 -5.33 4.05
CA LEU A 54 2.55 -5.75 2.66
C LEU A 54 3.97 -5.82 2.06
N THR A 55 4.36 -6.98 1.55
CA THR A 55 5.52 -7.06 0.67
C THR A 55 5.08 -7.36 -0.75
N TRP A 56 5.72 -6.75 -1.73
CA TRP A 56 5.32 -6.93 -3.12
C TRP A 56 6.51 -6.76 -4.06
N ASP A 57 6.37 -7.34 -5.25
CA ASP A 57 7.38 -7.33 -6.33
C ASP A 57 6.66 -7.43 -7.68
N ILE A 58 7.34 -7.03 -8.76
CA ILE A 58 6.79 -7.02 -10.13
C ILE A 58 7.62 -7.86 -11.08
N GLU A 59 6.95 -8.39 -12.10
CA GLU A 59 7.61 -8.94 -13.28
C GLU A 59 7.28 -8.11 -14.51
N THR A 60 8.32 -7.80 -15.28
CA THR A 60 8.23 -6.99 -16.48
C THR A 60 8.74 -7.75 -17.69
N TYR A 61 8.21 -7.44 -18.87
CA TYR A 61 8.70 -7.98 -20.12
C TYR A 61 8.83 -6.90 -21.19
N ASN A 62 9.73 -7.14 -22.13
CA ASN A 62 9.92 -6.34 -23.33
C ASN A 62 9.37 -7.13 -24.53
N SER A 63 8.31 -6.61 -25.16
CA SER A 63 7.69 -7.25 -26.34
C SER A 63 8.59 -7.28 -27.58
N ARG A 64 9.72 -6.54 -27.60
CA ARG A 64 10.72 -6.56 -28.68
C ARG A 64 11.62 -7.79 -28.65
N GLY A 65 11.61 -8.60 -27.59
CA GLY A 65 12.33 -9.88 -27.53
C GLY A 65 13.86 -9.80 -27.60
N MET A 66 14.45 -8.63 -27.34
CA MET A 66 15.89 -8.40 -27.55
C MET A 66 16.78 -8.74 -26.34
N GLY A 67 16.23 -9.35 -25.28
CA GLY A 67 16.99 -9.63 -24.05
C GLY A 67 17.41 -8.38 -23.26
N GLU A 68 16.89 -7.21 -23.64
CA GLU A 68 17.15 -5.95 -22.96
C GLU A 68 16.35 -5.85 -21.66
N PHE A 69 16.98 -5.24 -20.65
CA PHE A 69 16.33 -4.93 -19.39
C PHE A 69 15.13 -3.98 -19.59
N PRO A 70 13.92 -4.30 -19.09
CA PRO A 70 12.76 -3.44 -19.27
C PRO A 70 12.90 -2.12 -18.50
N LEU A 71 12.97 -1.02 -19.24
CA LEU A 71 12.98 0.36 -18.72
C LEU A 71 11.65 1.08 -18.99
N THR A 72 11.32 2.03 -18.13
CA THR A 72 10.05 2.76 -18.18
C THR A 72 9.89 3.67 -19.40
N GLU A 73 11.02 4.14 -19.94
CA GLU A 73 11.10 5.02 -21.11
C GLU A 73 10.56 4.40 -22.41
N TYR A 74 10.36 3.08 -22.45
CA TYR A 74 9.78 2.40 -23.60
C TYR A 74 8.35 1.93 -23.31
N ASP A 75 7.39 2.44 -24.10
CA ASP A 75 5.97 2.07 -23.97
C ASP A 75 5.71 0.58 -24.18
N VAL A 76 6.54 -0.07 -25.01
CA VAL A 76 6.48 -1.50 -25.34
C VAL A 76 6.84 -2.43 -24.17
N ASN A 77 7.44 -1.88 -23.11
CA ASN A 77 7.74 -2.61 -21.88
C ASN A 77 6.52 -2.63 -20.98
N CYS A 78 6.19 -3.80 -20.47
CA CYS A 78 4.96 -4.04 -19.75
C CYS A 78 5.24 -4.70 -18.41
N VAL A 79 4.47 -4.33 -17.38
CA VAL A 79 4.28 -5.14 -16.19
C VAL A 79 3.18 -6.16 -16.48
N PHE A 80 3.44 -7.42 -16.16
CA PHE A 80 2.54 -8.53 -16.45
C PHE A 80 2.18 -9.34 -15.21
N THR A 81 3.04 -9.29 -14.19
CA THR A 81 2.76 -9.91 -12.88
C THR A 81 3.05 -8.93 -11.75
N ILE A 82 2.21 -8.96 -10.72
CA ILE A 82 2.47 -8.33 -9.43
C ILE A 82 2.19 -9.37 -8.34
N CYS A 83 3.21 -9.74 -7.59
CA CYS A 83 3.09 -10.64 -6.46
C CYS A 83 3.04 -9.84 -5.16
N MET A 84 2.16 -10.26 -4.24
CA MET A 84 1.96 -9.62 -2.96
C MET A 84 1.88 -10.66 -1.85
N THR A 85 2.49 -10.38 -0.71
CA THR A 85 2.31 -11.15 0.50
C THR A 85 2.00 -10.26 1.69
N LEU A 86 1.06 -10.68 2.53
CA LEU A 86 0.62 -9.95 3.71
C LEU A 86 1.00 -10.69 4.98
N HIS A 87 1.56 -9.99 5.95
CA HIS A 87 2.06 -10.56 7.21
C HIS A 87 1.70 -9.67 8.39
N TRP A 88 1.50 -10.27 9.56
CA TRP A 88 1.64 -9.50 10.80
C TRP A 88 3.13 -9.36 11.11
N LYS A 89 3.59 -8.16 11.50
CA LYS A 89 5.04 -7.89 11.66
C LYS A 89 5.78 -8.90 12.57
N ASP A 90 5.09 -9.45 13.57
CA ASP A 90 5.66 -10.35 14.58
C ASP A 90 5.31 -11.84 14.35
N GLU A 91 4.63 -12.17 13.26
CA GLU A 91 4.20 -13.55 12.97
C GLU A 91 5.01 -14.12 11.80
N PRO A 92 5.57 -15.34 11.93
CA PRO A 92 6.38 -15.95 10.87
C PRO A 92 5.56 -16.45 9.68
N LYS A 93 4.23 -16.56 9.85
CA LYS A 93 3.34 -17.14 8.84
C LYS A 93 2.63 -16.02 8.07
N THR A 94 2.73 -16.11 6.75
CA THR A 94 1.97 -15.26 5.83
C THR A 94 0.46 -15.41 6.02
N LEU A 95 -0.26 -14.28 6.01
CA LEU A 95 -1.71 -14.23 6.07
C LEU A 95 -2.36 -14.51 4.73
N LYS A 96 -1.83 -13.87 3.68
CA LYS A 96 -2.30 -13.98 2.30
C LYS A 96 -1.13 -13.88 1.34
N GLN A 97 -1.17 -14.70 0.31
CA GLN A 97 -0.25 -14.68 -0.82
C GLN A 97 -1.12 -14.51 -2.06
N ILE A 98 -0.89 -13.45 -2.82
CA ILE A 98 -1.73 -13.04 -3.95
C ILE A 98 -0.82 -12.79 -5.13
N CYS A 99 -1.12 -13.39 -6.27
CA CYS A 99 -0.42 -13.17 -7.53
C CYS A 99 -1.42 -12.63 -8.54
N LEU A 100 -1.18 -11.39 -8.97
CA LEU A 100 -1.96 -10.74 -10.03
C LEU A 100 -1.22 -10.98 -11.33
N VAL A 101 -1.90 -11.50 -12.36
CA VAL A 101 -1.31 -11.81 -13.66
C VAL A 101 -2.17 -11.27 -14.78
N ASP A 102 -1.59 -10.72 -15.84
CA ASP A 102 -2.35 -10.20 -16.98
C ASP A 102 -2.77 -11.28 -18.00
N VAL A 103 -2.08 -12.42 -18.01
CA VAL A 103 -2.35 -13.57 -18.90
C VAL A 103 -2.81 -14.81 -18.14
N GLU A 104 -3.47 -15.73 -18.86
CA GLU A 104 -3.85 -17.02 -18.32
C GLU A 104 -2.63 -17.77 -17.78
N SER A 105 -2.72 -18.19 -16.52
CA SER A 105 -1.63 -18.82 -15.79
C SER A 105 -2.16 -20.05 -15.06
N ALA A 106 -1.31 -21.06 -14.91
CA ALA A 106 -1.67 -22.26 -14.16
C ALA A 106 -1.99 -21.92 -12.69
N PRO A 107 -2.99 -22.58 -12.08
CA PRO A 107 -3.30 -22.34 -10.68
C PRO A 107 -2.17 -22.83 -9.77
N ASP A 108 -1.89 -22.08 -8.71
CA ASP A 108 -1.04 -22.49 -7.60
C ASP A 108 -1.91 -22.65 -6.35
N LEU A 109 -1.76 -23.77 -5.62
CA LEU A 109 -2.59 -24.09 -4.45
C LEU A 109 -2.26 -23.22 -3.22
N GLN A 110 -1.11 -22.57 -3.19
CA GLN A 110 -0.64 -21.71 -2.09
C GLN A 110 -0.98 -20.23 -2.32
N TRP A 111 -1.22 -19.84 -3.57
CA TRP A 111 -1.43 -18.44 -3.95
C TRP A 111 -2.87 -18.21 -4.42
N ILE A 112 -3.41 -17.05 -4.05
CA ILE A 112 -4.61 -16.53 -4.69
C ILE A 112 -4.18 -15.94 -6.03
N MET A 113 -4.43 -16.68 -7.11
CA MET A 113 -4.16 -16.24 -8.47
C MET A 113 -5.33 -15.40 -8.99
N ILE A 114 -5.07 -14.17 -9.43
CA ILE A 114 -6.07 -13.28 -10.03
C ILE A 114 -5.63 -12.95 -11.46
N ILE A 115 -6.38 -13.46 -12.44
CA ILE A 115 -6.15 -13.19 -13.86
C ILE A 115 -6.87 -11.90 -14.25
N CYS A 116 -6.12 -10.87 -14.59
CA CYS A 116 -6.61 -9.52 -14.87
C CYS A 116 -6.94 -9.27 -16.35
N GLY A 117 -6.35 -10.06 -17.27
CA GLY A 117 -6.61 -9.98 -18.71
C GLY A 117 -6.03 -8.74 -19.41
N SER A 118 -5.43 -7.81 -18.68
CA SER A 118 -4.74 -6.63 -19.20
C SER A 118 -3.91 -5.94 -18.11
N GLN A 119 -2.89 -5.18 -18.53
CA GLN A 119 -2.09 -4.35 -17.62
C GLN A 119 -2.92 -3.28 -16.89
N ILE A 120 -3.92 -2.68 -17.53
CA ILE A 120 -4.82 -1.71 -16.86
C ILE A 120 -5.53 -2.37 -15.69
N ASN A 121 -6.09 -3.56 -15.90
CA ASN A 121 -6.78 -4.28 -14.83
C ASN A 121 -5.81 -4.81 -13.78
N LEU A 122 -4.58 -5.16 -14.16
CA LEU A 122 -3.51 -5.56 -13.24
C LEU A 122 -3.22 -4.43 -12.23
N LEU A 123 -2.99 -3.20 -12.72
CA LEU A 123 -2.76 -2.03 -11.88
C LEU A 123 -3.98 -1.67 -11.01
N LYS A 124 -5.20 -1.82 -11.56
CA LYS A 124 -6.43 -1.61 -10.79
C LYS A 124 -6.60 -2.65 -9.68
N ALA A 125 -6.33 -3.92 -9.98
CA ALA A 125 -6.40 -5.00 -9.00
C ALA A 125 -5.38 -4.80 -7.87
N PHE A 126 -4.17 -4.33 -8.20
CA PHE A 126 -3.16 -3.97 -7.21
C PHE A 126 -3.67 -2.87 -6.26
N ALA A 127 -4.20 -1.77 -6.79
CA ALA A 127 -4.74 -0.68 -5.98
C ALA A 127 -5.97 -1.11 -5.14
N LEU A 128 -6.82 -2.00 -5.65
CA LEU A 128 -7.96 -2.55 -4.90
C LEU A 128 -7.52 -3.49 -3.78
N CYS A 129 -6.49 -4.31 -4.00
CA CYS A 129 -5.90 -5.11 -2.92
C CYS A 129 -5.36 -4.19 -1.82
N TRP A 130 -4.63 -3.14 -2.20
CA TRP A 130 -4.13 -2.16 -1.25
C TRP A 130 -5.25 -1.48 -0.46
N GLU A 131 -6.34 -1.07 -1.12
CA GLU A 131 -7.53 -0.51 -0.46
C GLU A 131 -8.15 -1.49 0.52
N ALA A 132 -8.32 -2.76 0.11
CA ALA A 132 -8.96 -3.79 0.92
C ALA A 132 -8.14 -4.15 2.17
N PHE A 133 -6.80 -4.17 2.05
CA PHE A 133 -5.93 -4.53 3.16
C PHE A 133 -5.47 -3.33 3.99
N ALA A 134 -5.36 -2.15 3.39
CA ALA A 134 -4.87 -0.93 4.01
C ALA A 134 -3.58 -1.16 4.85
N PRO A 135 -2.49 -1.65 4.23
CA PRO A 135 -1.29 -2.03 4.98
C PRO A 135 -0.67 -0.83 5.71
N ASP A 136 -0.17 -1.07 6.91
CA ASP A 136 0.51 -0.06 7.73
C ASP A 136 1.91 0.23 7.17
N ILE A 137 2.59 -0.82 6.70
CA ILE A 137 3.94 -0.75 6.14
C ILE A 137 4.00 -1.53 4.84
N GLN A 138 4.73 -0.99 3.86
CA GLN A 138 5.06 -1.70 2.63
C GLN A 138 6.57 -1.93 2.48
N PHE A 139 6.97 -3.06 1.92
CA PHE A 139 8.36 -3.38 1.57
C PHE A 139 8.46 -4.06 0.21
N GLY A 140 9.60 -3.91 -0.44
CA GLY A 140 9.98 -4.62 -1.67
C GLY A 140 11.48 -4.55 -1.84
N PHE A 141 12.09 -5.55 -2.46
CA PHE A 141 13.50 -5.47 -2.81
C PHE A 141 13.63 -4.56 -4.03
N ASN A 142 14.47 -3.53 -3.96
CA ASN A 142 14.63 -2.55 -5.04
C ASN A 142 13.34 -1.75 -5.41
N GLY A 143 12.27 -1.85 -4.60
CA GLY A 143 10.97 -1.29 -4.96
C GLY A 143 10.93 0.23 -5.16
N LEU A 144 11.78 1.00 -4.46
CA LEU A 144 11.84 2.46 -4.64
C LEU A 144 12.59 2.88 -5.92
N GLN A 145 13.52 2.05 -6.40
CA GLN A 145 14.37 2.38 -7.57
C GLN A 145 13.87 1.76 -8.87
N TYR A 146 13.15 0.62 -8.80
CA TYR A 146 12.63 -0.05 -9.98
C TYR A 146 11.10 -0.15 -9.96
N ASP A 147 10.53 -0.91 -9.03
CA ASP A 147 9.12 -1.32 -9.12
C ASP A 147 8.16 -0.14 -9.08
N TRP A 148 8.31 0.76 -8.09
CA TRP A 148 7.45 1.95 -7.98
C TRP A 148 7.63 2.90 -9.16
N PRO A 149 8.85 3.29 -9.58
CA PRO A 149 9.09 3.98 -10.85
C PRO A 149 8.36 3.34 -12.02
N PHE A 150 8.45 2.02 -12.16
CA PHE A 150 7.83 1.31 -13.26
C PHE A 150 6.30 1.37 -13.22
N ILE A 151 5.71 1.03 -12.07
CA ILE A 151 4.26 1.08 -11.86
C ILE A 151 3.73 2.50 -12.10
N MET A 152 4.43 3.53 -11.66
CA MET A 152 3.97 4.91 -11.79
C MET A 152 4.02 5.44 -13.21
N GLU A 153 5.10 5.19 -13.94
CA GLU A 153 5.16 5.62 -15.34
C GLU A 153 4.08 4.93 -16.18
N LYS A 154 3.81 3.63 -15.93
CA LYS A 154 2.71 2.91 -16.59
C LYS A 154 1.34 3.41 -16.16
N ALA A 155 1.12 3.66 -14.86
CA ALA A 155 -0.12 4.25 -14.38
C ALA A 155 -0.35 5.64 -14.98
N LYS A 156 0.71 6.43 -15.16
CA LYS A 156 0.65 7.77 -15.74
C LYS A 156 0.29 7.74 -17.21
N SER A 157 0.94 6.89 -18.01
CA SER A 157 0.62 6.72 -19.44
C SER A 157 -0.81 6.20 -19.66
N MET A 158 -1.34 5.45 -18.70
CA MET A 158 -2.71 4.92 -18.73
C MET A 158 -3.76 5.82 -18.05
N HIS A 159 -3.37 6.99 -17.55
CA HIS A 159 -4.24 7.92 -16.80
C HIS A 159 -4.91 7.28 -15.56
N LEU A 160 -4.20 6.41 -14.85
CA LEU A 160 -4.68 5.68 -13.67
C LEU A 160 -4.17 6.24 -12.33
N VAL A 161 -3.17 7.12 -12.32
CA VAL A 161 -2.51 7.61 -11.09
C VAL A 161 -3.52 8.13 -10.06
N GLU A 162 -4.42 9.03 -10.48
CA GLU A 162 -5.44 9.61 -9.61
C GLU A 162 -6.40 8.54 -9.05
N TRP A 163 -6.83 7.61 -9.92
CA TRP A 163 -7.76 6.54 -9.56
C TRP A 163 -7.16 5.57 -8.55
N MET A 164 -5.88 5.22 -8.72
CA MET A 164 -5.13 4.35 -7.80
C MET A 164 -4.89 5.08 -6.48
N TRP A 165 -4.45 6.33 -6.52
CA TRP A 165 -4.21 7.12 -5.32
C TRP A 165 -5.44 7.24 -4.42
N LYS A 166 -6.62 7.50 -5.00
CA LYS A 166 -7.88 7.58 -4.23
C LYS A 166 -8.21 6.29 -3.46
N ARG A 167 -7.77 5.14 -3.95
CA ARG A 167 -8.02 3.82 -3.33
C ARG A 167 -6.94 3.43 -2.34
N MET A 168 -5.69 3.72 -2.69
CA MET A 168 -4.53 3.34 -1.88
C MET A 168 -4.31 4.31 -0.72
N SER A 169 -4.87 5.53 -0.78
CA SER A 169 -4.76 6.53 0.28
C SER A 169 -5.97 6.53 1.20
N GLY A 170 -5.74 6.45 2.51
CA GLY A 170 -6.79 6.56 3.52
C GLY A 170 -7.33 7.97 3.74
N ARG A 171 -7.14 8.93 2.82
CA ARG A 171 -7.60 10.31 2.97
C ARG A 171 -8.55 10.69 1.85
N GLN A 172 -9.84 10.72 2.16
CA GLN A 172 -10.90 11.02 1.18
C GLN A 172 -11.06 12.52 0.86
N ASP A 173 -10.45 13.43 1.62
CA ASP A 173 -10.93 14.83 1.70
C ASP A 173 -9.88 15.91 1.35
N ARG A 174 -9.10 15.74 0.28
CA ARG A 174 -8.34 16.85 -0.33
C ARG A 174 -8.78 17.08 -1.77
N ARG A 175 -9.19 18.31 -2.09
CA ARG A 175 -9.27 18.79 -3.48
C ARG A 175 -7.87 18.75 -4.09
N GLU A 176 -7.78 18.11 -5.25
CA GLU A 176 -6.55 17.67 -5.89
C GLU A 176 -5.81 18.84 -6.58
N THR A 177 -4.48 18.84 -6.50
CA THR A 177 -3.58 19.74 -7.23
C THR A 177 -2.33 18.96 -7.64
N SER A 178 -1.57 19.48 -8.62
CA SER A 178 -0.26 18.94 -9.05
C SER A 178 0.76 18.76 -7.91
N ALA A 179 0.53 19.38 -6.75
CA ALA A 179 1.29 19.16 -5.52
C ALA A 179 1.11 17.76 -4.90
N MET A 180 0.07 16.99 -5.27
CA MET A 180 -0.14 15.63 -4.76
C MET A 180 0.69 14.56 -5.47
N GLU A 181 0.93 14.71 -6.78
CA GLU A 181 1.93 13.90 -7.47
C GLU A 181 3.29 14.10 -6.78
N LEU A 182 3.64 15.36 -6.48
CA LEU A 182 4.86 15.70 -5.74
C LEU A 182 4.90 15.07 -4.33
N LEU A 183 3.79 15.06 -3.59
CA LEU A 183 3.72 14.42 -2.26
C LEU A 183 3.79 12.89 -2.32
N TRP A 184 3.31 12.29 -3.41
CA TRP A 184 3.48 10.86 -3.66
C TRP A 184 4.94 10.52 -3.91
N GLU A 185 5.56 11.27 -4.81
CA GLU A 185 6.98 11.18 -5.13
C GLU A 185 7.87 11.42 -3.89
N ILE A 186 7.52 12.38 -3.02
CA ILE A 186 8.20 12.63 -1.74
C ILE A 186 8.03 11.45 -0.77
N ARG A 187 6.81 10.90 -0.63
CA ARG A 187 6.55 9.75 0.25
C ARG A 187 7.24 8.47 -0.22
N GLN A 188 7.47 8.32 -1.53
CA GLN A 188 8.22 7.22 -2.11
C GLN A 188 9.73 7.53 -2.24
N GLY A 189 10.21 8.61 -1.62
CA GLY A 189 11.65 8.91 -1.53
C GLY A 189 12.31 9.41 -2.83
N ARG A 190 11.53 9.79 -3.86
CA ARG A 190 12.08 10.36 -5.11
C ARG A 190 12.59 11.79 -4.96
N TYR A 191 12.19 12.50 -3.90
CA TYR A 191 12.73 13.80 -3.52
C TYR A 191 13.18 13.77 -2.05
N LYS A 192 14.42 14.19 -1.77
CA LYS A 192 14.86 14.48 -0.40
C LYS A 192 14.34 15.86 -0.02
N VAL A 193 13.58 15.93 1.07
CA VAL A 193 13.29 17.22 1.74
C VAL A 193 14.59 17.67 2.38
N VAL A 194 15.15 18.79 1.91
CA VAL A 194 16.33 19.44 2.50
C VAL A 194 15.92 20.18 3.76
#